data_AF-A0A355F220-F1
#
_entry.id   AF-A0A355F220-F1
#
_cell.length_a   1.000
_cell.length_b   1.000
_cell.length_c   1.000
_cell.angle_alpha   90.00
_cell.angle_beta   90.00
_cell.angle_gamma   90.00
#
_symmetry.space_group_name_H-M   'P 1'
#
loop_
_entity.id
_entity.type
_entity.pdbx_description
1 polymer ?
#
loop_
_entity_poly.entity_id
_entity_poly.type
_entity_poly.pdbx_seq_one_letter_code
_entity_poly.pdbx_strand_id
1 'polypeptide(L)'
;MKLDAIVKWFMPREEKFQPLLTKDTENLVVAARLFNDIAHAADFERRRVLTVELKGVEHRGDEITRLVFEALNSTFITPFDREDIRALVTDLDDVLDALESVAQHLVLFELAEAPEGLCQFARILSEMAGEVHRLTGLIWDLANEKEILAGIVRLSELENQ
;
A
#
# COMPACT_ATOMS: atom_id res chain seq x y z
N MET A 1 40.62 0.93 9.24
CA MET A 1 40.72 1.37 7.82
C MET A 1 40.62 0.28 6.74
N LYS A 2 40.84 -1.02 6.99
CA LYS A 2 40.39 -2.11 6.08
C LYS A 2 39.23 -2.93 6.65
N LEU A 3 39.24 -3.15 7.97
CA LEU A 3 38.15 -3.82 8.70
C LEU A 3 36.83 -3.04 8.62
N ASP A 4 36.85 -1.71 8.78
CA ASP A 4 35.62 -0.89 8.71
C ASP A 4 34.93 -0.97 7.34
N ALA A 5 35.69 -1.12 6.25
CA ALA A 5 35.14 -1.28 4.90
C ALA A 5 34.52 -2.67 4.68
N ILE A 6 35.12 -3.71 5.25
CA ILE A 6 34.61 -5.09 5.20
C ILE A 6 33.36 -5.22 6.08
N VAL A 7 33.35 -4.60 7.26
CA VAL A 7 32.18 -4.54 8.15
C VAL A 7 31.06 -3.73 7.53
N LYS A 8 31.34 -2.61 6.86
CA LYS A 8 30.33 -1.83 6.12
C LYS A 8 29.77 -2.57 4.90
N TRP A 9 30.54 -3.50 4.33
CA TRP A 9 30.08 -4.40 3.26
C TRP A 9 29.20 -5.56 3.80
N PHE A 10 29.40 -5.96 5.06
CA PHE A 10 28.59 -6.95 5.78
C PHE A 10 27.41 -6.36 6.57
N MET A 11 27.37 -5.04 6.81
CA MET A 11 26.28 -4.40 7.56
C MET A 11 24.97 -4.48 6.76
N PRO A 12 23.84 -4.81 7.43
CA PRO A 12 22.55 -4.88 6.77
C PRO A 12 22.21 -3.52 6.18
N ARG A 13 21.75 -3.50 4.94
CA ARG A 13 21.18 -2.30 4.30
C ARG A 13 19.75 -2.08 4.80
N GLU A 14 19.56 -2.01 6.11
CA GLU A 14 18.28 -1.63 6.75
C GLU A 14 17.69 -0.36 6.10
N GLU A 15 18.55 0.56 5.65
CA GLU A 15 18.21 1.78 4.93
C GLU A 15 17.39 1.58 3.63
N LYS A 16 17.28 0.36 3.09
CA LYS A 16 16.55 0.12 1.83
C LYS A 16 15.10 -0.29 2.02
N PHE A 17 14.80 -1.17 2.96
CA PHE A 17 13.46 -1.74 3.08
C PHE A 17 12.47 -0.76 3.69
N GLN A 18 12.88 -0.01 4.73
CA GLN A 18 12.00 0.96 5.36
C GLN A 18 11.49 2.03 4.38
N PRO A 19 12.34 2.71 3.58
CA PRO A 19 11.84 3.66 2.60
C PRO A 19 10.99 3.03 1.51
N LEU A 20 11.30 1.79 1.09
CA LEU A 20 10.51 1.11 0.06
C LEU A 20 9.11 0.76 0.57
N LEU A 21 8.99 0.12 1.74
CA LEU A 21 7.68 -0.23 2.32
C LEU A 21 6.86 1.02 2.69
N THR A 22 7.53 2.09 3.13
CA THR A 22 6.87 3.39 3.36
C THR A 22 6.29 3.94 2.07
N LYS A 23 7.09 3.93 0.98
CA LYS A 23 6.65 4.41 -0.33
C LYS A 23 5.52 3.57 -0.92
N ASP A 24 5.57 2.26 -0.72
CA ASP A 24 4.55 1.31 -1.17
C ASP A 24 3.20 1.59 -0.50
N THR A 25 3.19 1.62 0.83
CA THR A 25 1.97 1.93 1.60
C THR A 25 1.47 3.36 1.40
N GLU A 26 2.36 4.34 1.17
CA GLU A 26 1.96 5.70 0.78
C GLU A 26 1.27 5.69 -0.60
N ASN A 27 1.78 4.91 -1.56
CA ASN A 27 1.16 4.73 -2.87
C ASN A 27 -0.24 4.10 -2.73
N LEU A 28 -0.40 3.10 -1.86
CA LEU A 28 -1.70 2.50 -1.55
C LEU A 28 -2.68 3.52 -0.93
N VAL A 29 -2.22 4.39 -0.04
CA VAL A 29 -3.05 5.47 0.52
C VAL A 29 -3.54 6.42 -0.58
N VAL A 30 -2.67 6.79 -1.52
CA VAL A 30 -3.06 7.62 -2.68
C VAL A 30 -4.09 6.88 -3.53
N ALA A 31 -3.87 5.59 -3.81
CA ALA A 31 -4.79 4.76 -4.57
C ALA A 31 -6.18 4.68 -3.93
N ALA A 32 -6.24 4.38 -2.63
CA ALA A 32 -7.49 4.25 -1.89
C ALA A 32 -8.27 5.58 -1.81
N ARG A 33 -7.57 6.72 -1.72
CA ARG A 33 -8.20 8.05 -1.81
C ARG A 33 -8.75 8.34 -3.19
N LEU A 34 -8.00 8.06 -4.25
CA LEU A 34 -8.50 8.20 -5.62
C LEU A 34 -9.70 7.28 -5.86
N PHE A 35 -9.66 6.04 -5.37
CA PHE A 35 -10.78 5.12 -5.46
C PHE A 35 -12.02 5.63 -4.74
N ASN A 36 -11.85 6.24 -3.55
CA ASN A 36 -12.93 6.93 -2.87
C ASN A 36 -13.51 8.09 -3.69
N ASP A 37 -12.66 8.89 -4.34
CA ASP A 37 -13.10 9.98 -5.22
C ASP A 37 -13.81 9.47 -6.49
N ILE A 38 -13.39 8.32 -7.02
CA ILE A 38 -14.02 7.62 -8.15
C ILE A 38 -15.43 7.17 -7.78
N ALA A 39 -15.58 6.56 -6.60
CA ALA A 39 -16.88 6.13 -6.09
C ALA A 39 -17.83 7.33 -5.89
N HIS A 40 -17.32 8.47 -5.42
CA HIS A 40 -18.11 9.68 -5.17
C HIS A 40 -18.14 10.68 -6.35
N ALA A 41 -17.64 10.29 -7.52
CA ALA A 41 -17.56 11.20 -8.66
C ALA A 41 -18.96 11.67 -9.10
N ALA A 42 -19.13 12.98 -9.26
CA ALA A 42 -20.41 13.62 -9.59
C ALA A 42 -20.92 13.29 -11.01
N ASP A 43 -20.01 12.90 -11.91
CA ASP A 43 -20.34 12.55 -13.28
C ASP A 43 -19.33 11.54 -13.87
N PHE A 44 -19.72 10.96 -15.00
CA PHE A 44 -18.95 9.94 -15.71
C PHE A 44 -17.59 10.43 -16.22
N GLU A 45 -17.51 11.67 -16.71
CA GLU A 45 -16.27 12.23 -17.25
C GLU A 45 -15.23 12.39 -16.15
N ARG A 46 -15.66 12.91 -14.99
CA ARG A 46 -14.80 13.02 -13.80
C ARG A 46 -14.34 11.64 -13.34
N ARG A 47 -15.24 10.65 -13.29
CA ARG A 47 -14.87 9.27 -12.93
C ARG A 47 -13.81 8.72 -13.87
N ARG A 48 -14.01 8.87 -15.20
CA ARG A 48 -13.06 8.39 -16.20
C ARG A 48 -11.67 8.99 -16.04
N VAL A 49 -11.59 10.30 -15.78
CA VAL A 49 -10.30 10.99 -15.54
C VAL A 49 -9.61 10.40 -14.31
N LEU A 50 -10.33 10.26 -13.19
CA LEU A 50 -9.78 9.71 -11.96
C LEU A 50 -9.35 8.23 -12.11
N THR A 51 -10.09 7.41 -12.86
CA THR A 51 -9.69 6.03 -13.16
C THR A 51 -8.36 5.97 -13.92
N VAL A 52 -8.12 6.90 -14.86
CA VAL A 52 -6.82 7.00 -15.55
C VAL A 52 -5.70 7.41 -14.59
N GLU A 53 -5.98 8.33 -13.66
CA GLU A 53 -5.02 8.70 -12.61
C GLU A 53 -4.68 7.51 -11.70
N LEU A 54 -5.70 6.72 -11.30
CA LEU A 54 -5.53 5.51 -10.48
C LEU A 54 -4.67 4.46 -11.19
N LYS A 55 -4.85 4.26 -12.50
CA LYS A 55 -3.96 3.39 -13.29
C LYS A 55 -2.50 3.84 -13.26
N GLY A 56 -2.25 5.15 -13.24
CA GLY A 56 -0.91 5.69 -13.05
C GLY A 56 -0.35 5.50 -11.63
N VAL A 57 -1.20 5.26 -10.64
CA VAL A 57 -0.79 4.86 -9.27
C VAL A 57 -0.48 3.37 -9.22
N GLU A 58 -1.28 2.53 -9.88
CA GLU A 58 -1.02 1.08 -10.01
C GLU A 58 0.34 0.81 -10.67
N HIS A 59 0.63 1.42 -11.82
CA HIS A 59 1.93 1.28 -12.47
C HIS A 59 3.11 1.73 -11.59
N ARG A 60 2.91 2.70 -10.70
CA ARG A 60 3.92 3.10 -9.72
C ARG A 60 4.06 2.07 -8.59
N GLY A 61 2.98 1.44 -8.20
CA GLY A 61 2.96 0.30 -7.27
C GLY A 61 3.79 -0.86 -7.82
N ASP A 62 3.52 -1.31 -9.04
CA ASP A 62 4.29 -2.34 -9.75
C ASP A 62 5.81 -2.08 -9.71
N GLU A 63 6.20 -0.83 -10.01
CA GLU A 63 7.60 -0.42 -9.97
C GLU A 63 8.20 -0.55 -8.57
N ILE A 64 7.45 -0.20 -7.52
CA ILE A 64 7.87 -0.32 -6.12
C ILE A 64 7.97 -1.80 -5.73
N THR A 65 6.94 -2.60 -6.04
CA THR A 65 6.89 -4.05 -5.85
C THR A 65 8.13 -4.72 -6.45
N ARG A 66 8.45 -4.41 -7.71
CA ARG A 66 9.67 -4.89 -8.39
C ARG A 66 10.94 -4.48 -7.65
N LEU A 67 11.05 -3.23 -7.20
CA LEU A 67 12.23 -2.76 -6.45
C LEU A 67 12.39 -3.48 -5.10
N VAL A 68 11.31 -3.82 -4.40
CA VAL A 68 11.39 -4.63 -3.18
C VAL A 68 11.87 -6.04 -3.49
N PHE A 69 11.32 -6.70 -4.52
CA PHE A 69 11.80 -8.03 -4.92
C PHE A 69 13.28 -8.04 -5.34
N GLU A 70 13.74 -7.00 -6.06
CA GLU A 70 15.16 -6.84 -6.39
C GLU A 70 16.02 -6.63 -5.14
N ALA A 71 15.54 -5.83 -4.18
CA ALA A 71 16.22 -5.63 -2.90
C ALA A 71 16.31 -6.93 -2.10
N LEU A 72 15.24 -7.73 -2.06
CA LEU A 72 15.24 -9.04 -1.45
C LEU A 72 16.26 -9.97 -2.13
N ASN A 73 16.21 -10.12 -3.45
CA ASN A 73 17.09 -11.02 -4.19
C ASN A 73 18.58 -10.65 -4.09
N SER A 74 18.89 -9.37 -3.87
CA SER A 74 20.27 -8.86 -3.77
C SER A 74 20.77 -8.67 -2.33
N THR A 75 19.94 -8.96 -1.32
CA THR A 75 20.28 -8.77 0.10
C THR A 75 20.32 -10.10 0.83
N PHE A 76 21.46 -10.41 1.46
CA PHE A 76 21.66 -11.65 2.21
C PHE A 76 20.98 -11.63 3.60
N ILE A 77 21.04 -10.50 4.31
CA ILE A 77 20.44 -10.31 5.65
C ILE A 77 19.32 -9.29 5.56
N THR A 78 18.09 -9.70 5.86
CA THR A 78 16.88 -8.86 5.89
C THR A 78 16.52 -8.44 7.32
N PRO A 79 15.87 -7.28 7.53
CA PRO A 79 15.49 -6.80 8.87
C PRO A 79 14.33 -7.58 9.50
N PHE A 80 13.47 -8.15 8.65
CA PHE A 80 12.40 -9.08 9.02
C PHE A 80 12.60 -10.40 8.27
N ASP A 81 11.77 -11.39 8.57
CA ASP A 81 11.72 -12.59 7.75
C ASP A 81 11.45 -12.22 6.29
N ARG A 82 12.15 -12.90 5.38
CA ARG A 82 12.08 -12.63 3.95
C ARG A 82 10.68 -12.90 3.40
N GLU A 83 10.05 -13.98 3.84
CA GLU A 83 8.73 -14.36 3.33
C GLU A 83 7.66 -13.41 3.86
N ASP A 84 7.82 -12.85 5.05
CA ASP A 84 6.92 -11.81 5.58
C ASP A 84 6.97 -10.53 4.75
N ILE A 85 8.17 -10.08 4.35
CA ILE A 85 8.32 -8.90 3.45
C ILE A 85 7.69 -9.19 2.08
N ARG A 86 7.87 -10.41 1.54
CA ARG A 86 7.28 -10.80 0.26
C ARG A 86 5.75 -10.82 0.34
N ALA A 87 5.20 -11.44 1.38
CA ALA A 87 3.77 -11.52 1.60
C ALA A 87 3.16 -10.12 1.71
N LEU A 88 3.76 -9.24 2.53
CA LEU A 88 3.28 -7.87 2.69
C LEU A 88 3.21 -7.13 1.36
N VAL A 89 4.28 -7.14 0.56
CA VAL A 89 4.29 -6.41 -0.72
C VAL A 89 3.31 -7.02 -1.71
N THR A 90 3.21 -8.35 -1.79
CA THR A 90 2.21 -9.00 -2.64
C THR A 90 0.78 -8.65 -2.22
N ASP A 91 0.49 -8.63 -0.92
CA ASP A 91 -0.85 -8.27 -0.42
C ASP A 91 -1.19 -6.79 -0.71
N LEU A 92 -0.21 -5.88 -0.65
CA LEU A 92 -0.41 -4.46 -1.01
C LEU A 92 -0.70 -4.30 -2.52
N ASP A 93 0.03 -5.04 -3.35
CA ASP A 93 -0.13 -5.10 -4.81
C ASP A 93 -1.53 -5.63 -5.19
N ASP A 94 -1.94 -6.75 -4.59
CA ASP A 94 -3.25 -7.36 -4.82
C ASP A 94 -4.41 -6.40 -4.47
N VAL A 95 -4.27 -5.61 -3.39
CA VAL A 95 -5.26 -4.58 -3.04
C VAL A 95 -5.29 -3.48 -4.10
N LEU A 96 -4.12 -2.96 -4.50
CA LEU A 96 -4.02 -1.90 -5.50
C LEU A 96 -4.65 -2.31 -6.84
N ASP A 97 -4.34 -3.52 -7.30
CA ASP A 97 -4.90 -4.13 -8.50
C ASP A 97 -6.42 -4.28 -8.42
N ALA A 98 -6.93 -4.71 -7.27
CA ALA A 98 -8.37 -4.83 -7.06
C ALA A 98 -9.07 -3.46 -7.15
N LEU A 99 -8.49 -2.41 -6.57
CA LEU A 99 -9.04 -1.03 -6.67
C LEU A 99 -9.05 -0.54 -8.12
N GLU A 100 -7.95 -0.73 -8.84
CA GLU A 100 -7.81 -0.35 -10.26
C GLU A 100 -8.84 -1.09 -11.11
N SER A 101 -8.93 -2.41 -10.94
CA SER A 101 -9.87 -3.26 -11.66
C SER A 101 -11.32 -2.84 -11.43
N VAL A 102 -11.73 -2.60 -10.18
CA VAL A 102 -13.10 -2.14 -9.88
C VAL A 102 -13.36 -0.76 -10.50
N ALA A 103 -12.40 0.15 -10.43
CA ALA A 103 -12.52 1.47 -11.04
C ALA A 103 -12.67 1.40 -12.58
N GLN A 104 -11.96 0.49 -13.24
CA GLN A 104 -12.14 0.23 -14.67
C GLN A 104 -13.55 -0.28 -14.99
N HIS A 105 -14.08 -1.22 -14.18
CA HIS A 105 -15.42 -1.75 -14.37
C HIS A 105 -16.51 -0.68 -14.22
N LEU A 106 -16.37 0.25 -13.26
CA LEU A 106 -17.31 1.36 -13.09
C LEU A 106 -17.41 2.26 -14.33
N VAL A 107 -16.30 2.44 -15.04
CA VAL A 107 -16.25 3.19 -16.30
C VAL A 107 -16.77 2.35 -17.46
N LEU A 108 -16.37 1.08 -17.53
CA LEU A 108 -16.76 0.17 -18.62
C LEU A 108 -18.27 -0.04 -18.71
N PHE A 109 -18.95 -0.11 -17.56
CA PHE A 109 -20.41 -0.29 -17.50
C PHE A 109 -21.19 1.02 -17.55
N GLU A 110 -20.52 2.16 -17.70
CA GLU A 110 -21.15 3.49 -17.78
C GLU A 110 -22.16 3.77 -16.65
N LEU A 111 -21.83 3.31 -15.43
CA LEU A 111 -22.67 3.57 -14.26
C LEU A 111 -22.79 5.08 -14.06
N ALA A 112 -24.00 5.63 -13.99
CA ALA A 112 -24.15 7.07 -13.73
C ALA A 112 -23.64 7.41 -12.31
N GLU A 113 -24.10 6.67 -11.32
CA GLU A 113 -23.74 6.82 -9.92
C GLU A 113 -23.26 5.48 -9.35
N ALA A 114 -22.31 5.53 -8.41
CA ALA A 114 -21.92 4.34 -7.67
C ALA A 114 -23.00 3.98 -6.63
N PRO A 115 -23.24 2.69 -6.37
CA PRO A 115 -24.11 2.28 -5.27
C PRO A 115 -23.61 2.82 -3.92
N GLU A 116 -24.52 3.18 -3.02
CA GLU A 116 -24.17 3.72 -1.68
C GLU A 116 -23.23 2.78 -0.90
N GLY A 117 -23.44 1.47 -0.99
CA GLY A 117 -22.56 0.48 -0.37
C GLY A 117 -21.12 0.53 -0.90
N LEU A 118 -20.92 0.85 -2.18
CA LEU A 118 -19.58 1.03 -2.76
C LEU A 118 -18.92 2.31 -2.25
N CYS A 119 -19.70 3.39 -2.12
CA CYS A 119 -19.22 4.65 -1.53
C CYS A 119 -18.77 4.45 -0.07
N GLN A 120 -19.57 3.74 0.73
CA GLN A 120 -19.20 3.38 2.11
C GLN A 120 -17.94 2.51 2.15
N PHE A 121 -17.88 1.47 1.32
CA PHE A 121 -16.74 0.57 1.21
C PHE A 121 -15.45 1.30 0.84
N ALA A 122 -15.51 2.20 -0.15
CA ALA A 122 -14.35 2.98 -0.59
C ALA A 122 -13.83 3.91 0.51
N ARG A 123 -14.73 4.48 1.33
CA ARG A 123 -14.35 5.27 2.50
C ARG A 123 -13.63 4.42 3.54
N ILE A 124 -14.19 3.26 3.91
CA ILE A 124 -13.59 2.33 4.89
C ILE A 124 -12.19 1.91 4.41
N LEU A 125 -12.05 1.52 3.14
CA LEU A 125 -10.75 1.19 2.55
C LEU A 125 -9.73 2.32 2.63
N SER A 126 -10.16 3.56 2.40
CA SER A 126 -9.28 4.73 2.53
C SER A 126 -8.78 4.92 3.97
N GLU A 127 -9.65 4.68 4.96
CA GLU A 127 -9.28 4.71 6.38
C GLU A 127 -8.33 3.55 6.74
N MET A 128 -8.58 2.35 6.24
CA MET A 128 -7.72 1.17 6.45
C MET A 128 -6.34 1.35 5.83
N ALA A 129 -6.25 1.84 4.58
CA ALA A 129 -4.96 2.10 3.92
C ALA A 129 -4.11 3.11 4.71
N GLY A 130 -4.75 4.14 5.27
CA GLY A 130 -4.09 5.11 6.15
C GLY A 130 -3.53 4.47 7.42
N GLU A 131 -4.27 3.54 8.02
CA GLU A 131 -3.84 2.82 9.22
C GLU A 131 -2.71 1.82 8.90
N VAL A 132 -2.77 1.11 7.77
CA VAL A 132 -1.68 0.25 7.29
C VAL A 132 -0.39 1.06 7.10
N HIS A 133 -0.46 2.21 6.44
CA HIS A 133 0.71 3.09 6.26
C HIS A 133 1.29 3.54 7.60
N ARG A 134 0.43 3.95 8.55
CA ARG A 134 0.84 4.33 9.91
C ARG A 134 1.58 3.18 10.60
N LEU A 135 1.01 1.97 10.57
CA LEU A 135 1.58 0.77 11.20
C LEU A 135 2.92 0.39 10.57
N THR A 136 3.05 0.44 9.25
CA THR A 136 4.31 0.19 8.53
C THR A 136 5.42 1.15 8.95
N GLY A 137 5.10 2.36 9.43
CA GLY A 137 6.07 3.27 10.03
C GLY A 137 6.53 2.88 11.44
N LEU A 138 5.71 2.12 12.19
CA LEU A 138 5.96 1.77 13.59
C LEU A 138 6.67 0.43 13.78
N ILE A 139 6.50 -0.52 12.86
CA ILE A 139 7.05 -1.89 12.96
C ILE A 139 8.59 -1.95 13.08
N TRP A 140 9.29 -0.85 12.81
CA TRP A 140 10.75 -0.75 12.89
C TRP A 140 11.28 -0.57 14.31
N ASP A 141 10.40 -0.24 15.26
CA ASP A 141 10.77 -0.07 16.67
C ASP A 141 9.75 -0.79 17.57
N LEU A 142 10.24 -1.84 18.24
CA LEU A 142 9.44 -2.68 19.14
C LEU A 142 8.92 -1.91 20.37
N ALA A 143 9.46 -0.73 20.69
CA ALA A 143 8.89 0.13 21.72
C ALA A 143 7.44 0.56 21.38
N ASN A 144 7.05 0.49 20.11
CA ASN A 144 5.70 0.83 19.62
C ASN A 144 4.70 -0.34 19.74
N GLU A 145 5.01 -1.42 20.44
CA GLU A 145 4.15 -2.62 20.52
C GLU A 145 2.68 -2.28 20.85
N LYS A 146 2.45 -1.36 21.81
CA LYS A 146 1.09 -0.97 22.21
C LYS A 146 0.35 -0.25 21.10
N GLU A 147 1.02 0.66 20.40
CA GLU A 147 0.50 1.44 19.28
C GLU A 147 0.25 0.58 18.04
N ILE A 148 1.07 -0.46 17.85
CA ILE A 148 0.90 -1.46 16.80
C ILE A 148 -0.35 -2.30 17.10
N LEU A 149 -0.46 -2.86 18.30
CA LEU A 149 -1.63 -3.65 18.73
C LEU A 149 -2.92 -2.84 18.64
N ALA A 150 -2.90 -1.57 19.08
CA ALA A 150 -4.05 -0.69 18.96
C ALA A 150 -4.46 -0.44 17.49
N GLY A 151 -3.49 -0.32 16.57
CA GLY A 151 -3.80 -0.15 15.15
C GLY A 151 -4.36 -1.42 14.51
N ILE A 152 -3.90 -2.60 14.91
CA ILE A 152 -4.46 -3.89 14.47
C ILE A 152 -5.93 -4.01 14.91
N VAL A 153 -6.24 -3.64 16.16
CA VAL A 153 -7.63 -3.59 16.65
C VAL A 153 -8.46 -2.62 15.81
N ARG A 154 -7.94 -1.42 15.52
CA ARG A 154 -8.63 -0.43 14.68
C ARG A 154 -8.91 -0.94 13.26
N LEU A 155 -7.95 -1.66 12.64
CA LEU A 155 -8.17 -2.28 11.33
C LEU A 155 -9.31 -3.31 11.39
N SER A 156 -9.34 -4.14 12.43
CA SER A 156 -10.43 -5.10 12.63
C SER A 156 -11.78 -4.42 12.87
N GLU A 157 -11.81 -3.30 13.60
CA GLU A 157 -13.03 -2.51 13.78
C GLU A 157 -13.54 -1.92 12.46
N LEU A 158 -12.64 -1.44 11.59
CA LEU A 158 -12.98 -0.93 10.26
C LEU A 158 -13.50 -2.04 9.34
N GLU A 159 -12.87 -3.21 9.36
CA GLU A 159 -13.27 -4.38 8.55
C GLU A 159 -14.69 -4.88 8.88
N ASN A 160 -15.12 -4.71 10.14
CA ASN A 160 -16.43 -5.17 10.62
C ASN A 160 -17.56 -4.13 10.51
N GLN A 161 -17.33 -2.99 9.83
CA GLN A 161 -18.36 -1.98 9.53
C GLN A 161 -19.19 -2.36 8.31
#